data_AF-A0A971C8Y8-F1
#
_entry.id   AF-A0A971C8Y8-F1
#
_cell.length_a   1.000
_cell.length_b   1.000
_cell.length_c   1.000
_cell.angle_alpha   90.00
_cell.angle_beta   90.00
_cell.angle_gamma   90.00
#
_symmetry.space_group_name_H-M   'P 1'
#
loop_
_entity.id
_entity.type
_entity.pdbx_description
1 polymer ?
#
loop_
_entity_poly.entity_id
_entity_poly.type
_entity_poly.pdbx_seq_one_letter_code
_entity_poly.pdbx_strand_id
1 'polypeptide(L)'
;MSFFKKLFGSSKPRTLYDEAKETAGKAVIYGYRRIAKERGCAPTQKTSDDKIIEIYSKIVSAYHKAAQMKNEHIPAVYLNFIALKFYQVYELAGDAFLDEHLEYEINLYKTSGLREDYKQELKLF
;
A
#
# COMPACT_ATOMS: atom_id res chain seq x y z
N MET A 1 9.93 -24.89 -40.19
CA MET A 1 10.47 -23.96 -39.16
C MET A 1 9.93 -22.58 -39.49
N SER A 2 9.27 -21.78 -38.66
CA SER A 2 9.04 -21.76 -37.23
C SER A 2 7.91 -20.76 -36.96
N PHE A 3 6.64 -21.19 -37.03
CA PHE A 3 5.47 -20.33 -36.72
C PHE A 3 5.35 -20.05 -35.21
N PHE A 4 6.00 -20.87 -34.37
CA PHE A 4 5.99 -20.76 -32.91
C PHE A 4 6.88 -19.64 -32.34
N LYS A 5 7.82 -19.07 -33.11
CA LYS A 5 8.73 -18.03 -32.60
C LYS A 5 8.08 -16.63 -32.52
N LYS A 6 6.90 -16.46 -33.12
CA LYS A 6 6.17 -15.18 -33.14
C LYS A 6 5.16 -15.04 -31.99
N LEU A 7 4.91 -16.13 -31.24
CA LEU A 7 3.95 -16.16 -30.12
C LEU A 7 4.61 -15.93 -28.75
N PHE A 8 5.92 -16.12 -28.64
CA PHE A 8 6.67 -15.84 -27.41
C PHE A 8 7.49 -14.56 -27.62
N GLY A 9 6.81 -13.42 -27.44
CA GLY A 9 7.49 -12.15 -27.22
C GLY A 9 8.45 -12.31 -26.05
N SER A 10 9.72 -11.97 -26.26
CA SER A 10 10.78 -12.06 -25.27
C SER A 10 10.34 -11.40 -23.97
N SER A 11 10.20 -12.18 -22.89
CA SER A 11 10.08 -11.61 -21.55
C SER A 11 11.32 -10.74 -21.31
N LYS A 12 11.12 -9.48 -20.90
CA LYS A 12 12.24 -8.60 -20.56
C LYS A 12 13.11 -9.28 -19.49
N PRO A 13 14.44 -9.22 -19.61
CA PRO A 13 15.33 -9.76 -18.59
C PRO A 13 15.04 -9.05 -17.26
N ARG A 14 14.91 -9.83 -16.18
CA ARG A 14 14.71 -9.31 -14.82
C ARG A 14 15.90 -8.45 -14.40
N THR A 15 15.61 -7.35 -13.73
CA THR A 15 16.61 -6.41 -13.23
C THR A 15 16.76 -6.51 -11.71
N LEU A 16 17.87 -6.02 -11.16
CA LEU A 16 18.07 -5.90 -9.71
C LEU A 16 16.98 -5.05 -9.03
N TYR A 17 16.44 -4.07 -9.75
CA TYR A 17 15.31 -3.27 -9.29
C TYR A 17 14.05 -4.12 -9.11
N ASP A 18 13.78 -5.04 -10.04
CA ASP A 18 12.62 -5.94 -9.96
C ASP A 18 12.74 -6.89 -8.76
N GLU A 19 13.93 -7.43 -8.51
CA GLU A 19 14.21 -8.31 -7.36
C GLU A 19 14.06 -7.58 -6.03
N ALA A 20 14.59 -6.34 -5.93
CA ALA A 20 14.43 -5.51 -4.76
C ALA A 20 12.95 -5.17 -4.50
N LYS A 21 12.20 -4.84 -5.54
CA LYS A 21 10.76 -4.58 -5.46
C LYS A 21 9.98 -5.81 -5.00
N GLU A 22 10.28 -6.98 -5.56
CA GLU A 22 9.65 -8.25 -5.15
C GLU A 22 9.93 -8.56 -3.67
N THR A 23 11.17 -8.38 -3.24
CA THR A 23 11.60 -8.63 -1.86
C THR A 23 10.91 -7.66 -0.89
N ALA A 24 10.89 -6.37 -1.21
CA ALA A 24 10.18 -5.36 -0.42
C ALA A 24 8.68 -5.66 -0.33
N GLY A 25 8.07 -6.09 -1.44
CA GLY A 25 6.66 -6.51 -1.46
C GLY A 25 6.39 -7.68 -0.50
N LYS A 26 7.18 -8.75 -0.57
CA LYS A 26 7.06 -9.90 0.35
C LYS A 26 7.19 -9.49 1.80
N ALA A 27 8.11 -8.57 2.10
CA ALA A 27 8.28 -8.02 3.42
C ALA A 27 7.00 -7.30 3.87
N VAL A 28 6.47 -6.37 3.06
CA VAL A 28 5.23 -5.62 3.38
C VAL A 28 4.06 -6.56 3.65
N ILE A 29 3.86 -7.56 2.79
CA ILE A 29 2.84 -8.59 2.95
C ILE A 29 3.02 -9.30 4.30
N TYR A 30 4.21 -9.82 4.58
CA TYR A 30 4.50 -10.53 5.83
C TYR A 30 4.20 -9.66 7.06
N GLY A 31 4.65 -8.41 7.06
CA GLY A 31 4.43 -7.46 8.16
C GLY A 31 2.94 -7.26 8.45
N TYR A 32 2.14 -6.99 7.42
CA TYR A 32 0.71 -6.80 7.59
C TYR A 32 -0.02 -8.09 8.00
N ARG A 33 0.31 -9.24 7.41
CA ARG A 33 -0.28 -10.53 7.80
C ARG A 33 0.00 -10.87 9.27
N ARG A 34 1.23 -10.64 9.73
CA ARG A 34 1.62 -10.85 11.13
C ARG A 34 0.79 -9.95 12.05
N ILE A 35 0.74 -8.65 11.77
CA ILE A 35 0.02 -7.66 12.58
C ILE A 35 -1.49 -7.95 12.59
N ALA A 36 -2.07 -8.29 11.44
CA ALA A 36 -3.48 -8.67 11.30
C ALA A 36 -3.82 -9.88 12.19
N LYS A 37 -2.95 -10.90 12.18
CA LYS A 37 -3.10 -12.09 13.02
C LYS A 37 -3.00 -11.77 14.51
N GLU A 38 -2.03 -10.96 14.92
CA GLU A 38 -1.81 -10.55 16.31
C GLU A 38 -2.99 -9.72 16.86
N ARG A 39 -3.57 -8.84 16.04
CA ARG A 39 -4.58 -7.87 16.46
C ARG A 39 -6.02 -8.26 16.11
N GLY A 40 -6.23 -9.37 15.40
CA GLY A 40 -7.55 -9.80 14.93
C GLY A 40 -8.20 -8.77 13.99
N CYS A 41 -7.43 -8.25 13.04
CA CYS A 41 -7.83 -7.10 12.23
C CYS A 41 -7.48 -7.31 10.73
N ALA A 42 -8.00 -6.49 9.81
CA ALA A 42 -7.62 -6.51 8.40
C ALA A 42 -6.14 -6.11 8.21
N PRO A 43 -5.43 -6.63 7.18
CA PRO A 43 -5.96 -7.48 6.12
C PRO A 43 -6.09 -8.95 6.55
N THR A 44 -7.32 -9.47 6.51
CA THR A 44 -7.66 -10.87 6.73
C THR A 44 -7.48 -11.67 5.44
N GLN A 45 -7.80 -12.97 5.47
CA GLN A 45 -7.73 -13.83 4.28
C GLN A 45 -8.66 -13.39 3.13
N LYS A 46 -9.57 -12.43 3.37
CA LYS A 46 -10.41 -11.83 2.34
C LYS A 46 -9.63 -10.94 1.37
N THR A 47 -8.56 -10.29 1.85
CA THR A 47 -7.69 -9.45 1.03
C THR A 47 -6.54 -10.30 0.52
N SER A 48 -6.33 -10.38 -0.80
CA SER A 48 -5.19 -11.11 -1.38
C SER A 48 -3.87 -10.35 -1.17
N ASP A 49 -2.74 -11.06 -1.28
CA ASP A 49 -1.41 -10.45 -1.11
C ASP A 49 -1.12 -9.38 -2.19
N ASP A 50 -1.56 -9.60 -3.42
CA ASP A 50 -1.47 -8.59 -4.49
C ASP A 50 -2.28 -7.34 -4.14
N LYS A 51 -3.47 -7.53 -3.55
CA LYS A 51 -4.32 -6.42 -3.14
C LYS A 51 -3.74 -5.66 -1.94
N ILE A 52 -3.06 -6.35 -1.03
CA ILE A 52 -2.28 -5.72 0.06
C ILE A 52 -1.26 -4.75 -0.55
N ILE A 53 -0.47 -5.20 -1.52
CA ILE A 53 0.55 -4.35 -2.17
C ILE A 53 -0.08 -3.21 -2.96
N GLU A 54 -1.18 -3.46 -3.67
CA GLU A 54 -1.91 -2.44 -4.41
C GLU A 54 -2.38 -1.30 -3.50
N ILE A 55 -3.10 -1.63 -2.42
CA ILE A 55 -3.60 -0.65 -1.46
C ILE A 55 -2.42 0.06 -0.79
N TYR A 56 -1.43 -0.66 -0.26
CA TYR A 56 -0.25 -0.05 0.35
C TYR A 56 0.41 0.99 -0.55
N SER A 57 0.69 0.60 -1.80
CA SER A 57 1.34 1.45 -2.80
C SER A 57 0.50 2.67 -3.10
N LYS A 58 -0.83 2.51 -3.22
CA LYS A 58 -1.78 3.60 -3.47
C LYS A 58 -1.77 4.63 -2.32
N ILE A 59 -1.93 4.16 -1.09
CA ILE A 59 -1.95 5.02 0.11
C ILE A 59 -0.63 5.76 0.27
N VAL A 60 0.49 5.04 0.30
CA VAL A 60 1.83 5.64 0.48
C VAL A 60 2.12 6.66 -0.61
N SER A 61 1.83 6.34 -1.88
CA SER A 61 2.07 7.25 -3.00
C SER A 61 1.22 8.52 -2.92
N ALA A 62 -0.06 8.40 -2.54
CA ALA A 62 -0.95 9.55 -2.43
C ALA A 62 -0.51 10.52 -1.33
N TYR A 63 -0.22 10.00 -0.13
CA TYR A 63 0.28 10.82 0.98
C TYR A 63 1.66 11.40 0.70
N HIS A 64 2.56 10.64 0.10
CA HIS A 64 3.88 11.14 -0.26
C HIS A 64 3.79 12.31 -1.24
N LYS A 65 2.98 12.20 -2.30
CA LYS A 65 2.74 13.29 -3.25
C LYS A 65 2.15 14.52 -2.54
N ALA A 66 1.17 14.33 -1.66
CA ALA A 66 0.57 15.43 -0.93
C ALA A 66 1.57 16.11 0.02
N ALA A 67 2.43 15.33 0.70
CA ALA A 67 3.45 15.85 1.62
C ALA A 67 4.53 16.63 0.88
N GLN A 68 4.96 16.14 -0.29
CA GLN A 68 5.87 16.86 -1.18
C GLN A 68 5.32 18.23 -1.59
N MET A 69 4.03 18.33 -1.91
CA MET A 69 3.41 19.62 -2.23
C MET A 69 3.42 20.62 -1.06
N LYS A 70 3.45 20.12 0.18
CA LYS A 70 3.53 20.93 1.41
C LYS A 70 4.97 21.14 1.91
N ASN A 71 5.96 20.58 1.22
CA ASN A 71 7.34 20.48 1.69
C ASN A 71 7.44 19.86 3.11
N GLU A 72 6.58 18.88 3.38
CA GLU A 72 6.52 18.12 4.62
C GLU A 72 7.04 16.70 4.42
N HIS A 73 7.45 16.06 5.51
CA HIS A 73 7.80 14.64 5.54
C HIS A 73 6.85 13.90 6.48
N ILE A 74 6.23 12.82 5.98
CA ILE A 74 5.44 11.90 6.80
C ILE A 74 6.30 10.67 7.11
N PRO A 75 6.57 10.36 8.39
CA PRO A 75 7.29 9.16 8.78
C PRO A 75 6.65 7.88 8.24
N ALA A 76 7.48 6.95 7.74
CA ALA A 76 7.02 5.68 7.18
C ALA A 76 6.19 4.85 8.19
N VAL A 77 6.51 4.93 9.48
CA VAL A 77 5.74 4.26 10.54
C VAL A 77 4.29 4.74 10.65
N TYR A 78 4.02 6.01 10.32
CA TYR A 78 2.66 6.55 10.27
C TYR A 78 1.96 6.11 8.99
N LEU A 79 2.65 6.15 7.85
CA LEU A 79 2.10 5.64 6.58
C LEU A 79 1.71 4.15 6.67
N ASN A 80 2.51 3.36 7.37
CA ASN A 80 2.20 1.95 7.62
C ASN A 80 0.91 1.80 8.43
N PHE A 81 0.71 2.62 9.45
CA PHE A 81 -0.51 2.64 10.26
C PHE A 81 -1.72 3.10 9.46
N ILE A 82 -1.58 4.13 8.64
CA ILE A 82 -2.65 4.62 7.76
C ILE A 82 -3.05 3.51 6.79
N ALA A 83 -2.10 2.86 6.12
CA ALA A 83 -2.42 1.73 5.25
C ALA A 83 -3.12 0.57 6.01
N LEU A 84 -2.78 0.32 7.28
CA LEU A 84 -3.52 -0.65 8.11
C LEU A 84 -5.01 -0.28 8.25
N LYS A 85 -5.31 1.01 8.46
CA LYS A 85 -6.69 1.52 8.52
C LYS A 85 -7.40 1.33 7.17
N PHE A 86 -6.71 1.59 6.06
CA PHE A 86 -7.30 1.45 4.72
C PHE A 86 -7.61 -0.01 4.34
N TYR A 87 -6.90 -1.01 4.88
CA TYR A 87 -7.35 -2.40 4.72
C TYR A 87 -8.68 -2.69 5.40
N GLN A 88 -8.95 -2.03 6.53
CA GLN A 88 -10.26 -2.16 7.20
C GLN A 88 -11.37 -1.55 6.35
N VAL A 89 -11.11 -0.35 5.82
CA VAL A 89 -12.03 0.33 4.91
C VAL A 89 -12.33 -0.54 3.69
N TYR A 90 -11.29 -1.12 3.10
CA TYR A 90 -11.41 -2.05 1.97
C TYR A 90 -12.27 -3.27 2.32
N GLU A 91 -11.98 -3.98 3.42
CA GLU A 91 -12.73 -5.19 3.76
C GLU A 91 -14.17 -4.92 4.20
N LEU A 92 -14.47 -3.71 4.68
CA LEU A 92 -15.82 -3.32 5.10
C LEU A 92 -16.68 -2.80 3.94
N ALA A 93 -16.10 -2.06 3.00
CA ALA A 93 -16.85 -1.28 2.01
C ALA A 93 -16.36 -1.42 0.56
N GLY A 94 -15.29 -2.16 0.33
CA GLY A 94 -14.75 -2.44 -1.01
C GLY A 94 -13.99 -1.27 -1.64
N ASP A 95 -13.66 -1.43 -2.93
CA ASP A 95 -12.77 -0.53 -3.67
C ASP A 95 -13.34 0.88 -3.89
N ALA A 96 -14.62 0.98 -4.25
CA ALA A 96 -15.23 2.27 -4.56
C ALA A 96 -15.16 3.23 -3.35
N PHE A 97 -15.50 2.71 -2.17
CA PHE A 97 -15.45 3.49 -0.93
C PHE A 97 -14.02 3.76 -0.46
N LEU A 98 -13.08 2.83 -0.69
CA LEU A 98 -11.66 3.07 -0.39
C LEU A 98 -11.12 4.29 -1.15
N ASP A 99 -11.49 4.45 -2.41
CA ASP A 99 -11.01 5.52 -3.27
C ASP A 99 -11.57 6.88 -2.85
N GLU A 100 -12.88 6.95 -2.61
CA GLU A 100 -13.54 8.14 -2.08
C GLU A 100 -12.98 8.54 -0.71
N HIS A 101 -12.76 7.56 0.17
CA HIS A 101 -12.19 7.82 1.50
C HIS A 101 -10.74 8.31 1.41
N LEU A 102 -9.93 7.76 0.49
CA LEU A 102 -8.57 8.24 0.27
C LEU A 102 -8.56 9.69 -0.23
N GLU A 103 -9.43 10.03 -1.18
CA GLU A 103 -9.54 11.41 -1.67
C GLU A 103 -9.90 12.37 -0.54
N TYR A 104 -10.90 12.01 0.28
CA TYR A 104 -11.28 12.76 1.48
C TYR A 104 -10.10 12.98 2.42
N GLU A 105 -9.40 11.92 2.80
CA GLU A 105 -8.29 11.99 3.76
C GLU A 105 -7.09 12.80 3.22
N ILE A 106 -6.80 12.71 1.92
CA ILE A 106 -5.76 13.52 1.27
C ILE A 106 -6.15 14.99 1.23
N ASN A 107 -7.41 15.31 0.95
CA ASN A 107 -7.89 16.69 0.96
C ASN A 107 -7.82 17.27 2.38
N LEU A 108 -8.22 16.50 3.39
CA LEU A 108 -8.08 16.89 4.79
C LEU A 108 -6.61 17.10 5.20
N TYR A 109 -5.71 16.22 4.77
CA TYR A 109 -4.27 16.39 5.01
C TYR A 109 -3.73 17.69 4.39
N LYS A 110 -4.18 18.02 3.17
CA LYS A 110 -3.78 19.26 2.49
C LYS A 110 -4.21 20.50 3.26
N THR A 111 -5.45 20.53 3.75
CA THR A 111 -6.01 21.70 4.46
C THR A 111 -5.58 21.81 5.92
N SER A 112 -5.50 20.68 6.62
CA SER A 112 -5.44 20.64 8.08
C SER A 112 -4.23 19.88 8.64
N GLY A 113 -3.40 19.29 7.77
CA GLY A 113 -2.27 18.47 8.18
C GLY A 113 -2.68 17.05 8.55
N LEU A 114 -1.71 16.24 8.98
CA LEU A 114 -1.97 14.82 9.28
C LEU A 114 -2.79 14.71 10.57
N ARG A 115 -3.90 13.98 10.51
CA ARG A 115 -4.76 13.74 11.67
C ARG A 115 -3.97 13.14 12.83
N GLU A 116 -4.29 13.55 14.05
CA GLU A 116 -3.60 13.04 15.25
C GLU A 116 -3.73 11.53 15.42
N ASP A 117 -4.89 10.96 15.08
CA ASP A 117 -5.11 9.51 15.15
C ASP A 117 -4.28 8.72 14.13
N TYR A 118 -3.73 9.37 13.10
CA TYR A 118 -2.82 8.76 12.12
C TYR A 118 -1.35 8.84 12.54
N LYS A 119 -1.00 9.61 13.57
CA LYS A 119 0.36 9.71 14.11
C LYS A 119 0.67 8.55 15.07
N GLN A 120 0.30 7.34 14.68
CA GLN A 120 0.59 6.13 15.44
C GLN A 120 1.70 5.34 14.76
N GLU A 121 2.67 4.89 15.54
CA GLU A 121 3.76 4.09 15.00
C GLU A 121 3.29 2.65 14.70
N LEU A 122 3.49 2.22 13.46
CA LEU A 122 3.38 0.82 13.07
C LEU A 122 4.66 0.36 12.36
N LYS A 123 5.41 -0.51 13.04
CA LYS A 123 6.60 -1.15 12.49
C LYS A 123 6.22 -2.46 11.81
N LEU A 124 6.51 -2.57 10.51
CA LEU A 124 6.28 -3.80 9.74
C LEU A 124 7.40 -4.83 9.96
N PHE A 125 8.62 -4.33 10.22
CA PHE A 125 9.88 -5.08 10.37
C PHE A 125 10.55 -4.69 11.67
#